data_AF-A0A2J2HD16-F1
#
_entry.id   AF-A0A2J2HD16-F1
#
_cell.length_a   1.000
_cell.length_b   1.000
_cell.length_c   1.000
_cell.angle_alpha   90.00
_cell.angle_beta   90.00
_cell.angle_gamma   90.00
#
_symmetry.space_group_name_H-M   'P 1'
#
loop_
_entity.id
_entity.type
_entity.pdbx_description
1 polymer ?
#
loop_
_entity_poly.entity_id
_entity_poly.type
_entity_poly.pdbx_seq_one_letter_code
_entity_poly.pdbx_strand_id
1 'polypeptide(L)'
;MSNTNINKALLIAVIVLAIALVGVLVYFLAPIHKPAITPTLAFEDGVGNWFGVVCVYNKYGGNATLNLLNSIYSIAYEYLVAYSQSNNVTYLLEYPVAQYEYLASKYPQCAFNYTDQYLVSTVMGAINNVTNVATELGILNSPLGTSLGTPLFIVFNRANNITYVVIGASPFVFYAINYAKAGNATVLTYQGQELGYGFRANSTQVGVIDGIISGGLRIGNPGANIVVIEYLDPECPACALFQVEYGSALDSMVINGSVLYVIQYFPTHALIYGCSSPTIAPMLGPYCG
;
A
#
# COMPACT_ATOMS: atom_id res chain seq x y z
N MET A 1 4.79 53.71 21.59
CA MET A 1 5.64 53.27 20.46
C MET A 1 5.60 51.75 20.38
N SER A 2 4.61 51.17 19.69
CA SER A 2 4.54 49.71 19.46
C SER A 2 3.50 49.43 18.37
N ASN A 3 3.75 49.88 17.14
CA ASN A 3 2.88 49.55 16.00
C ASN A 3 3.64 49.31 14.68
N THR A 4 4.96 49.49 14.66
CA THR A 4 5.80 49.36 13.47
C THR A 4 6.36 47.94 13.28
N ASN A 5 6.51 47.16 14.35
CA ASN A 5 7.09 45.80 14.27
C ASN A 5 6.07 44.73 13.87
N ILE A 6 4.81 44.87 14.27
CA ILE A 6 3.73 43.93 13.89
C ILE A 6 3.46 43.99 12.38
N ASN A 7 3.49 45.20 11.79
CA ASN A 7 3.27 45.38 10.35
C ASN A 7 4.39 44.76 9.50
N LYS A 8 5.64 44.73 9.99
CA LYS A 8 6.75 44.07 9.29
C LYS A 8 6.66 42.55 9.35
N ALA A 9 6.33 41.98 10.50
CA ALA A 9 6.19 40.53 10.65
C ALA A 9 5.01 39.99 9.81
N LEU A 10 3.89 40.71 9.79
CA LEU A 10 2.73 40.35 8.97
C LEU A 10 3.06 40.43 7.47
N LEU A 11 3.77 41.48 7.05
CA LEU A 11 4.19 41.64 5.65
C LEU A 11 5.13 40.51 5.20
N ILE A 12 6.08 40.10 6.06
CA ILE A 12 6.99 38.98 5.76
C ILE A 12 6.21 37.67 5.66
N ALA A 13 5.27 37.40 6.57
CA ALA A 13 4.45 36.19 6.52
C ALA A 13 3.60 36.11 5.25
N VAL A 14 3.02 37.23 4.80
CA VAL A 14 2.25 37.30 3.56
C VAL A 14 3.14 37.09 2.34
N ILE A 15 4.36 37.65 2.32
CA ILE A 15 5.31 37.45 1.22
C ILE A 15 5.75 35.98 1.16
N VAL A 16 6.05 35.35 2.30
CA VAL A 16 6.43 33.93 2.36
C VAL A 16 5.28 33.04 1.88
N LEU A 17 4.04 33.33 2.29
CA LEU A 17 2.86 32.60 1.85
C LEU A 17 2.60 32.79 0.34
N ALA A 18 2.79 34.00 -0.18
CA ALA A 18 2.66 34.29 -1.60
C ALA A 18 3.75 33.60 -2.44
N ILE A 19 5.00 33.57 -1.96
CA ILE A 19 6.09 32.84 -2.62
C ILE A 19 5.83 31.33 -2.58
N ALA A 20 5.32 30.79 -1.47
CA ALA A 20 4.95 29.38 -1.37
C ALA A 20 3.80 29.04 -2.34
N LEU A 21 2.76 29.88 -2.42
CA LEU A 21 1.65 29.72 -3.35
C LEU A 21 2.09 29.83 -4.81
N VAL A 22 3.00 30.76 -5.14
CA VAL A 22 3.59 30.88 -6.48
C VAL A 22 4.49 29.69 -6.79
N GLY A 23 5.25 29.17 -5.82
CA GLY A 23 6.05 27.95 -5.99
C GLY A 23 5.17 26.72 -6.28
N VAL A 24 4.05 26.58 -5.56
CA VAL A 24 3.04 25.55 -5.81
C VAL A 24 2.39 25.76 -7.18
N LEU A 25 2.01 27.00 -7.53
CA LEU A 25 1.41 27.30 -8.82
C LEU A 25 2.37 27.08 -9.99
N VAL A 26 3.65 27.39 -9.84
CA VAL A 26 4.71 27.12 -10.85
C VAL A 26 5.00 25.63 -10.94
N TYR A 27 4.93 24.87 -9.85
CA TYR A 27 4.99 23.40 -9.88
C TYR A 27 3.83 22.80 -10.69
N PHE A 28 2.63 23.38 -10.59
CA PHE A 28 1.46 22.94 -11.36
C PHE A 28 1.38 23.52 -12.78
N LEU A 29 2.05 24.64 -13.08
CA LEU A 29 1.98 25.34 -14.38
C LEU A 29 3.23 25.21 -15.25
N ALA A 30 4.35 24.69 -14.75
CA ALA A 30 5.51 24.42 -15.59
C ALA A 30 5.16 23.29 -16.57
N PRO A 31 5.20 23.53 -17.90
CA PRO A 31 5.10 22.46 -18.87
C PRO A 31 6.44 21.74 -18.86
N ILE A 32 6.66 20.89 -17.86
CA ILE A 32 7.60 19.79 -18.00
C ILE A 32 7.08 19.02 -19.21
N HIS A 33 7.93 18.77 -20.21
CA HIS A 33 7.67 17.72 -21.20
C HIS A 33 7.57 16.40 -20.41
N LYS A 34 6.41 16.16 -19.77
CA LYS A 34 6.10 14.86 -19.22
C LYS A 34 5.98 13.96 -20.45
N PRO A 35 6.77 12.89 -20.55
CA PRO A 35 6.54 11.90 -21.60
C PRO A 35 5.07 11.53 -21.61
N ALA A 36 4.51 11.23 -22.79
CA ALA A 36 3.13 10.80 -22.88
C ALA A 36 2.94 9.64 -21.89
N ILE A 37 2.02 9.82 -20.94
CA ILE A 37 1.80 8.84 -19.88
C ILE A 37 1.16 7.62 -20.54
N THR A 38 1.84 6.48 -20.44
CA THR A 38 1.43 5.23 -21.08
C THR A 38 1.17 4.16 -20.02
N PRO A 39 0.40 3.10 -20.36
CA PRO A 39 0.28 1.93 -19.48
C PRO A 39 1.63 1.28 -19.14
N THR A 40 2.62 1.36 -20.04
CA THR A 40 3.99 0.89 -19.78
C THR A 40 4.61 1.68 -18.65
N LEU A 41 4.60 3.01 -18.73
CA LEU A 41 5.18 3.86 -17.68
C LEU A 41 4.43 3.70 -16.34
N ALA A 42 3.09 3.62 -16.37
CA ALA A 42 2.29 3.40 -15.17
C ALA A 42 2.62 2.04 -14.50
N PHE A 43 2.86 0.99 -15.29
CA PHE A 43 3.35 -0.29 -14.78
C PHE A 43 4.76 -0.16 -14.19
N GLU A 44 5.68 0.47 -14.90
CA GLU A 44 7.07 0.63 -14.48
C GLU A 44 7.19 1.38 -13.15
N ASP A 45 6.54 2.54 -13.07
CA ASP A 45 6.54 3.40 -11.88
C ASP A 45 5.75 2.75 -10.74
N GLY A 46 4.69 1.98 -11.03
CA GLY A 46 3.95 1.23 -10.02
C GLY A 46 4.76 0.15 -9.33
N VAL A 47 5.55 -0.62 -10.09
CA VAL A 47 6.52 -1.57 -9.53
C VAL A 47 7.69 -0.81 -8.87
N GLY A 48 8.09 0.32 -9.46
CA GLY A 48 9.09 1.24 -8.92
C GLY A 48 8.74 1.75 -7.52
N ASN A 49 7.46 2.08 -7.26
CA ASN A 49 6.97 2.50 -5.95
C ASN A 49 7.18 1.42 -4.90
N TRP A 50 6.93 0.14 -5.23
CA TRP A 50 7.22 -0.97 -4.32
C TRP A 50 8.72 -1.05 -3.99
N PHE A 51 9.60 -0.99 -5.00
CA PHE A 51 11.05 -1.00 -4.76
C PHE A 51 11.50 0.19 -3.91
N GLY A 52 10.91 1.35 -4.14
CA GLY A 52 11.17 2.54 -3.35
C GLY A 52 10.74 2.35 -1.89
N VAL A 53 9.58 1.74 -1.62
CA VAL A 53 9.12 1.37 -0.26
C VAL A 53 10.12 0.43 0.42
N VAL A 54 10.57 -0.62 -0.27
CA VAL A 54 11.57 -1.56 0.26
C VAL A 54 12.90 -0.87 0.57
N CYS A 55 13.36 0.01 -0.34
CA CYS A 55 14.58 0.78 -0.11
C CYS A 55 14.44 1.73 1.08
N VAL A 56 13.29 2.41 1.20
CA VAL A 56 13.05 3.34 2.30
C VAL A 56 13.02 2.61 3.63
N TYR A 57 12.43 1.43 3.68
CA TYR A 57 12.48 0.56 4.84
C TYR A 57 13.92 0.22 5.24
N ASN A 58 14.72 -0.26 4.29
CA ASN A 58 16.09 -0.69 4.58
C ASN A 58 17.02 0.47 4.96
N LYS A 59 16.82 1.67 4.41
CA LYS A 59 17.70 2.83 4.63
C LYS A 59 17.25 3.76 5.76
N TYR A 60 15.95 3.99 5.89
CA TYR A 60 15.38 5.00 6.79
C TYR A 60 14.47 4.40 7.87
N GLY A 61 14.19 3.09 7.81
CA GLY A 61 13.45 2.36 8.82
C GLY A 61 11.93 2.45 8.70
N GLY A 62 11.25 1.76 9.63
CA GLY A 62 9.80 1.56 9.57
C GLY A 62 8.97 2.85 9.65
N ASN A 63 9.37 3.84 10.46
CA ASN A 63 8.62 5.09 10.55
C ASN A 63 8.65 5.90 9.24
N ALA A 64 9.80 5.93 8.56
CA ALA A 64 9.91 6.56 7.24
C ALA A 64 9.08 5.81 6.19
N THR A 65 8.98 4.48 6.33
CA THR A 65 8.17 3.62 5.46
C THR A 65 6.68 3.89 5.62
N LEU A 66 6.15 3.96 6.86
CA LEU A 66 4.75 4.34 7.10
C LEU A 66 4.44 5.72 6.55
N ASN A 67 5.31 6.70 6.81
CA ASN A 67 5.13 8.05 6.28
C ASN A 67 5.14 8.09 4.75
N LEU A 68 5.96 7.26 4.09
CA LEU A 68 5.96 7.14 2.63
C LEU A 68 4.64 6.53 2.15
N LEU A 69 4.20 5.40 2.71
CA LEU A 69 2.93 4.74 2.37
C LEU A 69 1.74 5.70 2.51
N ASN A 70 1.66 6.43 3.62
CA ASN A 70 0.65 7.46 3.85
C ASN A 70 0.63 8.52 2.75
N SER A 71 1.80 8.94 2.31
CA SER A 71 1.94 9.98 1.28
C SER A 71 1.55 9.46 -0.10
N ILE A 72 2.05 8.30 -0.51
CA ILE A 72 1.74 7.74 -1.84
C ILE A 72 0.26 7.35 -1.95
N TYR A 73 -0.34 6.79 -0.89
CA TYR A 73 -1.76 6.47 -0.90
C TYR A 73 -2.65 7.72 -0.88
N SER A 74 -2.22 8.80 -0.23
CA SER A 74 -2.92 10.08 -0.29
C SER A 74 -2.89 10.65 -1.71
N ILE A 75 -1.75 10.57 -2.40
CA ILE A 75 -1.63 10.94 -3.82
C ILE A 75 -2.58 10.10 -4.67
N ALA A 76 -2.56 8.77 -4.56
CA ALA A 76 -3.48 7.91 -5.30
C ALA A 76 -4.94 8.28 -5.05
N TYR A 77 -5.32 8.50 -3.79
CA TYR A 77 -6.70 8.84 -3.43
C TYR A 77 -7.19 10.12 -4.12
N GLU A 78 -6.36 11.18 -4.18
CA GLU A 78 -6.71 12.43 -4.87
C GLU A 78 -7.02 12.20 -6.35
N TYR A 79 -6.19 11.41 -7.04
CA TYR A 79 -6.39 11.07 -8.44
C TYR A 79 -7.60 10.16 -8.66
N LEU A 80 -7.86 9.22 -7.75
CA LEU A 80 -9.03 8.34 -7.81
C LEU A 80 -10.34 9.12 -7.62
N VAL A 81 -10.34 10.14 -6.75
CA VAL A 81 -11.47 11.07 -6.60
C VAL A 81 -11.68 11.88 -7.89
N ALA A 82 -10.59 12.42 -8.46
CA ALA A 82 -10.67 13.16 -9.73
C ALA A 82 -11.20 12.28 -10.88
N TYR A 83 -10.75 11.02 -10.98
CA TYR A 83 -11.30 10.02 -11.89
C TYR A 83 -12.80 9.81 -11.65
N SER A 84 -13.21 9.55 -10.40
CA SER A 84 -14.61 9.29 -10.07
C SER A 84 -15.54 10.45 -10.43
N GLN A 85 -15.07 11.69 -10.33
CA GLN A 85 -15.86 12.90 -10.63
C GLN A 85 -15.92 13.23 -12.13
N SER A 86 -14.86 12.92 -12.87
CA SER A 86 -14.72 13.33 -14.28
C SER A 86 -14.89 12.19 -15.29
N ASN A 87 -14.80 10.94 -14.84
CA ASN A 87 -14.65 9.74 -15.66
C ASN A 87 -13.45 9.79 -16.63
N ASN A 88 -12.45 10.64 -16.36
CA ASN A 88 -11.26 10.76 -17.19
C ASN A 88 -10.22 9.70 -16.79
N VAL A 89 -10.16 8.63 -17.57
CA VAL A 89 -9.25 7.49 -17.36
C VAL A 89 -7.77 7.86 -17.34
N THR A 90 -7.39 9.05 -17.83
CA THR A 90 -6.01 9.55 -17.77
C THR A 90 -5.51 9.54 -16.32
N TYR A 91 -6.33 9.97 -15.36
CA TYR A 91 -5.96 9.98 -13.95
C TYR A 91 -5.53 8.61 -13.42
N LEU A 92 -6.07 7.51 -13.95
CA LEU A 92 -5.68 6.15 -13.56
C LEU A 92 -4.28 5.76 -14.03
N LEU A 93 -3.74 6.43 -15.05
CA LEU A 93 -2.37 6.24 -15.51
C LEU A 93 -1.40 7.25 -14.90
N GLU A 94 -1.90 8.41 -14.44
CA GLU A 94 -1.05 9.48 -13.91
C GLU A 94 -0.59 9.25 -12.47
N TYR A 95 -1.43 8.67 -11.61
CA TYR A 95 -1.10 8.59 -10.19
C TYR A 95 0.07 7.67 -9.85
N PRO A 96 0.33 6.53 -10.55
CA PRO A 96 1.55 5.75 -10.31
C PRO A 96 2.82 6.58 -10.56
N VAL A 97 2.79 7.37 -11.64
CA VAL A 97 3.87 8.30 -12.01
C VAL A 97 4.02 9.40 -10.96
N ALA A 98 2.91 10.00 -10.51
CA ALA A 98 2.93 11.05 -9.48
C ALA A 98 3.46 10.53 -8.12
N GLN A 99 3.07 9.31 -7.73
CA GLN A 99 3.60 8.65 -6.54
C GLN A 99 5.11 8.42 -6.66
N TYR A 100 5.58 7.95 -7.83
CA TYR A 100 7.00 7.69 -8.06
C TYR A 100 7.82 8.99 -8.14
N GLU A 101 7.30 10.05 -8.75
CA GLU A 101 7.88 11.39 -8.74
C GLU A 101 8.03 11.92 -7.29
N TYR A 102 7.00 11.75 -6.46
CA TYR A 102 7.06 12.10 -5.04
C TYR A 102 8.15 11.31 -4.31
N LEU A 103 8.17 9.99 -4.51
CA LEU A 103 9.17 9.10 -3.91
C LEU A 103 10.58 9.50 -4.31
N ALA A 104 10.82 9.72 -5.60
CA ALA A 104 12.12 10.09 -6.15
C ALA A 104 12.58 11.46 -5.67
N SER A 105 11.67 12.41 -5.53
CA SER A 105 11.94 13.74 -4.98
C SER A 105 12.34 13.67 -3.49
N LYS A 106 11.58 12.91 -2.69
CA LYS A 106 11.80 12.82 -1.24
C LYS A 106 12.95 11.89 -0.86
N TYR A 107 13.14 10.80 -1.60
CA TYR A 107 14.13 9.76 -1.36
C TYR A 107 14.89 9.43 -2.65
N PRO A 108 15.74 10.35 -3.17
CA PRO A 108 16.41 10.17 -4.45
C PRO A 108 17.31 8.93 -4.52
N GLN A 109 17.82 8.45 -3.38
CA GLN A 109 18.60 7.22 -3.31
C GLN A 109 17.77 5.92 -3.38
N CYS A 110 16.45 6.04 -3.46
CA CYS A 110 15.49 4.96 -3.58
C CYS A 110 14.68 5.05 -4.88
N ALA A 111 15.02 5.99 -5.77
CA ALA A 111 14.54 6.01 -7.14
C ALA A 111 15.42 5.07 -7.98
N PHE A 112 14.82 4.00 -8.48
CA PHE A 112 15.49 3.02 -9.33
C PHE A 112 14.84 2.94 -10.69
N ASN A 113 15.67 2.92 -11.73
CA ASN A 113 15.24 2.56 -13.07
C ASN A 113 15.74 1.14 -13.36
N TYR A 114 14.82 0.20 -13.49
CA TYR A 114 15.10 -1.20 -13.79
C TYR A 114 14.57 -1.55 -15.18
N THR A 115 15.08 -2.64 -15.75
CA THR A 115 14.57 -3.14 -17.03
C THR A 115 13.18 -3.75 -16.87
N ASP A 116 12.34 -3.65 -17.89
CA ASP A 116 10.99 -4.24 -17.95
C ASP A 116 11.02 -5.72 -17.57
N GLN A 117 12.02 -6.45 -18.05
CA GLN A 117 12.21 -7.88 -17.77
C GLN A 117 12.38 -8.15 -16.26
N TYR A 118 13.11 -7.28 -15.57
CA TYR A 118 13.31 -7.41 -14.14
C TYR A 118 12.05 -7.06 -13.35
N LEU A 119 11.33 -6.01 -13.78
CA LEU A 119 10.06 -5.62 -13.17
C LEU A 119 9.01 -6.73 -13.30
N VAL A 120 8.86 -7.29 -14.51
CA VAL A 120 7.95 -8.42 -14.79
C VAL A 120 8.32 -9.65 -13.97
N SER A 121 9.61 -10.01 -13.91
CA SER A 121 10.07 -11.15 -13.11
C SER A 121 9.74 -10.96 -11.63
N THR A 122 9.84 -9.73 -11.11
CA THR A 122 9.51 -9.41 -9.71
C THR A 122 8.02 -9.58 -9.46
N VAL A 123 7.19 -9.03 -10.34
CA VAL A 123 5.73 -9.15 -10.27
C VAL A 123 5.30 -10.60 -10.28
N MET A 124 5.76 -11.40 -11.24
CA MET A 124 5.39 -12.81 -11.34
C MET A 124 5.83 -13.62 -10.11
N GLY A 125 7.03 -13.34 -9.59
CA GLY A 125 7.50 -13.93 -8.34
C GLY A 125 6.60 -13.61 -7.16
N ALA A 126 6.17 -12.35 -7.02
CA ALA A 126 5.27 -11.91 -5.96
C ALA A 126 3.87 -12.56 -6.09
N ILE A 127 3.30 -12.60 -7.30
CA ILE A 127 2.00 -13.26 -7.55
C ILE A 127 2.05 -14.73 -7.15
N ASN A 128 3.07 -15.47 -7.60
CA ASN A 128 3.22 -16.88 -7.26
C ASN A 128 3.38 -17.10 -5.75
N ASN A 129 4.13 -16.23 -5.08
CA ASN A 129 4.28 -16.29 -3.63
C ASN A 129 2.93 -16.08 -2.91
N VAL A 130 2.13 -15.11 -3.35
CA VAL A 130 0.79 -14.86 -2.80
C VAL A 130 -0.13 -16.07 -3.01
N THR A 131 -0.12 -16.67 -4.20
CA THR A 131 -0.91 -17.88 -4.48
C THR A 131 -0.51 -19.06 -3.60
N ASN A 132 0.80 -19.26 -3.38
CA ASN A 132 1.30 -20.31 -2.50
C ASN A 132 0.85 -20.10 -1.06
N VAL A 133 1.04 -18.89 -0.52
CA VAL A 133 0.58 -18.53 0.82
C VAL A 133 -0.92 -18.72 0.97
N ALA A 134 -1.71 -18.26 -0.01
CA ALA A 134 -3.16 -18.42 0.00
C ALA A 134 -3.59 -19.89 -0.01
N THR A 135 -2.84 -20.74 -0.71
CA THR A 135 -3.08 -22.20 -0.73
C THR A 135 -2.76 -22.81 0.64
N GLU A 136 -1.59 -22.52 1.20
CA GLU A 136 -1.12 -23.09 2.46
C GLU A 136 -1.95 -22.65 3.67
N LEU A 137 -2.47 -21.42 3.63
CA LEU A 137 -3.40 -20.90 4.65
C LEU A 137 -4.87 -21.28 4.38
N GLY A 138 -5.15 -21.99 3.30
CA GLY A 138 -6.49 -22.45 2.95
C GLY A 138 -7.44 -21.32 2.53
N ILE A 139 -6.92 -20.15 2.14
CA ILE A 139 -7.70 -18.98 1.69
C ILE A 139 -8.49 -19.30 0.44
N LEU A 140 -7.90 -20.03 -0.52
CA LEU A 140 -8.55 -20.38 -1.79
C LEU A 140 -9.73 -21.36 -1.64
N ASN A 141 -9.80 -22.06 -0.50
CA ASN A 141 -10.90 -22.96 -0.14
C ASN A 141 -11.82 -22.35 0.92
N SER A 142 -11.65 -21.05 1.19
CA SER A 142 -12.39 -20.36 2.24
C SER A 142 -13.71 -19.81 1.73
N PRO A 143 -14.60 -19.38 2.65
CA PRO A 143 -15.86 -18.76 2.28
C PRO A 143 -15.71 -17.42 1.50
N LEU A 144 -14.50 -16.83 1.50
CA LEU A 144 -14.19 -15.62 0.72
C LEU A 144 -14.09 -15.87 -0.80
N GLY A 145 -14.16 -17.13 -1.24
CA GLY A 145 -14.08 -17.53 -2.65
C GLY A 145 -12.65 -17.63 -3.19
N THR A 146 -12.53 -17.81 -4.50
CA THR A 146 -11.23 -17.99 -5.20
C THR A 146 -10.54 -16.68 -5.57
N SER A 147 -11.18 -15.53 -5.34
CA SER A 147 -10.68 -14.22 -5.78
C SER A 147 -9.88 -13.55 -4.67
N LEU A 148 -8.55 -13.62 -4.77
CA LEU A 148 -7.64 -12.82 -3.94
C LEU A 148 -7.63 -11.37 -4.43
N GLY A 149 -7.45 -10.42 -3.53
CA GLY A 149 -7.32 -9.01 -3.86
C GLY A 149 -6.60 -8.24 -2.76
N THR A 150 -6.38 -6.96 -3.00
CA THR A 150 -5.69 -6.06 -2.07
C THR A 150 -6.65 -4.98 -1.55
N PRO A 151 -6.48 -4.50 -0.30
CA PRO A 151 -5.54 -5.03 0.68
C PRO A 151 -6.01 -6.40 1.19
N LEU A 152 -5.06 -7.32 1.40
CA LEU A 152 -5.30 -8.62 2.04
C LEU A 152 -4.58 -8.59 3.39
N PHE A 153 -5.34 -8.74 4.47
CA PHE A 153 -4.82 -8.77 5.82
C PHE A 153 -4.80 -10.19 6.38
N ILE A 154 -3.70 -10.54 7.04
CA ILE A 154 -3.59 -11.69 7.92
C ILE A 154 -3.33 -11.16 9.32
N VAL A 155 -4.29 -11.33 10.22
CA VAL A 155 -4.15 -10.93 11.63
C VAL A 155 -3.86 -12.18 12.45
N PHE A 156 -2.64 -12.26 13.00
CA PHE A 156 -2.16 -13.42 13.74
C PHE A 156 -1.87 -13.06 15.20
N ASN A 157 -2.39 -13.84 16.13
CA ASN A 157 -2.04 -13.75 17.55
C ASN A 157 -1.08 -14.87 17.94
N ARG A 158 0.19 -14.52 18.16
CA ARG A 158 1.26 -15.45 18.56
C ARG A 158 1.00 -16.19 19.88
N ALA A 159 0.19 -15.62 20.77
CA ALA A 159 -0.04 -16.22 22.08
C ALA A 159 -1.00 -17.43 22.02
N ASN A 160 -1.86 -17.49 21.00
CA ASN A 160 -2.91 -18.52 20.93
C ASN A 160 -3.11 -19.09 19.52
N ASN A 161 -2.32 -18.67 18.53
CA ASN A 161 -2.39 -19.05 17.12
C ASN A 161 -3.72 -18.74 16.42
N ILE A 162 -4.57 -17.89 17.01
CA ILE A 162 -5.76 -17.42 16.30
C ILE A 162 -5.32 -16.52 15.16
N THR A 163 -5.80 -16.87 13.97
CA THR A 163 -5.46 -16.22 12.71
C THR A 163 -6.75 -15.81 12.03
N TYR A 164 -6.78 -14.59 11.53
CA TYR A 164 -7.85 -14.09 10.68
C TYR A 164 -7.30 -13.73 9.31
N VAL A 165 -8.08 -14.01 8.29
CA VAL A 165 -7.87 -13.49 6.94
C VAL A 165 -9.00 -12.52 6.64
N VAL A 166 -8.67 -11.31 6.19
CA VAL A 166 -9.63 -10.24 5.88
C VAL A 166 -9.23 -9.63 4.53
N ILE A 167 -10.21 -9.42 3.64
CA ILE A 167 -9.96 -8.87 2.30
C ILE A 167 -10.70 -7.54 2.14
N GLY A 168 -10.04 -6.58 1.51
CA GLY A 168 -10.63 -5.33 1.05
C GLY A 168 -10.52 -4.18 2.06
N ALA A 169 -10.88 -3.00 1.56
CA ALA A 169 -10.81 -1.74 2.29
C ALA A 169 -11.95 -1.64 3.32
N SER A 170 -11.71 -2.15 4.53
CA SER A 170 -12.76 -2.20 5.55
C SER A 170 -12.20 -2.13 6.97
N PRO A 171 -13.01 -1.72 7.96
CA PRO A 171 -12.59 -1.72 9.36
C PRO A 171 -12.47 -3.13 9.96
N PHE A 172 -12.73 -4.19 9.18
CA PHE A 172 -12.74 -5.57 9.66
C PHE A 172 -11.39 -6.09 10.15
N VAL A 173 -10.29 -5.47 9.73
CA VAL A 173 -8.98 -5.73 10.33
C VAL A 173 -8.96 -5.43 11.84
N PHE A 174 -9.66 -4.38 12.30
CA PHE A 174 -9.71 -4.04 13.73
C PHE A 174 -10.62 -4.99 14.53
N TYR A 175 -11.73 -5.43 13.93
CA TYR A 175 -12.55 -6.49 14.52
C TYR A 175 -11.75 -7.80 14.63
N ALA A 176 -11.02 -8.18 13.58
CA ALA A 176 -10.13 -9.34 13.57
C ALA A 176 -9.06 -9.25 14.67
N ILE A 177 -8.42 -8.09 14.87
CA ILE A 177 -7.48 -7.88 15.98
C ILE A 177 -8.14 -8.15 17.33
N ASN A 178 -9.33 -7.61 17.57
CA ASN A 178 -10.03 -7.79 18.85
C ASN A 178 -10.45 -9.25 19.07
N TYR A 179 -10.97 -9.92 18.04
CA TYR A 179 -11.34 -11.33 18.15
C TYR A 179 -10.12 -12.24 18.34
N ALA A 180 -9.02 -11.98 17.63
CA ALA A 180 -7.77 -12.72 17.80
C ALA A 180 -7.21 -12.56 19.22
N LYS A 181 -7.26 -11.35 19.80
CA LYS A 181 -6.92 -11.10 21.21
C LYS A 181 -7.80 -11.88 22.17
N ALA A 182 -9.11 -11.93 21.90
CA ALA A 182 -10.08 -12.68 22.71
C ALA A 182 -9.94 -14.21 22.58
N GLY A 183 -9.20 -14.70 21.58
CA GLY A 183 -9.06 -16.13 21.33
C GLY A 183 -10.24 -16.74 20.57
N ASN A 184 -11.08 -15.91 19.96
CA ASN A 184 -12.27 -16.33 19.22
C ASN A 184 -11.90 -16.55 17.75
N ALA A 185 -12.37 -17.65 17.16
CA ALA A 185 -12.35 -17.90 15.73
C ALA A 185 -13.79 -17.88 15.22
N THR A 186 -14.10 -16.94 14.33
CA THR A 186 -15.45 -16.77 13.74
C THR A 186 -15.33 -16.21 12.33
N VAL A 187 -16.39 -16.34 11.55
CA VAL A 187 -16.55 -15.60 10.29
C VAL A 187 -16.93 -14.15 10.60
N LEU A 188 -16.37 -13.21 9.84
CA LEU A 188 -16.69 -11.79 9.88
C LEU A 188 -17.60 -11.46 8.71
N THR A 189 -18.83 -11.04 9.01
CA THR A 189 -19.84 -10.68 8.02
C THR A 189 -20.23 -9.21 8.10
N TYR A 190 -20.54 -8.63 6.94
CA TYR A 190 -21.12 -7.30 6.80
C TYR A 190 -22.25 -7.34 5.79
N GLN A 191 -23.44 -6.92 6.19
CA GLN A 191 -24.64 -6.91 5.32
C GLN A 191 -24.89 -8.26 4.61
N GLY A 192 -24.53 -9.37 5.24
CA GLY A 192 -24.66 -10.73 4.68
C GLY A 192 -23.50 -11.19 3.80
N GLN A 193 -22.51 -10.35 3.52
CA GLN A 193 -21.27 -10.72 2.83
C GLN A 193 -20.19 -11.12 3.84
N GLU A 194 -19.52 -12.24 3.61
CA GLU A 194 -18.35 -12.66 4.37
C GLU A 194 -17.12 -11.88 3.88
N LEU A 195 -16.50 -11.12 4.79
CA LEU A 195 -15.37 -10.24 4.49
C LEU A 195 -14.08 -10.70 5.17
N GLY A 196 -14.19 -11.64 6.10
CA GLY A 196 -13.06 -12.33 6.68
C GLY A 196 -13.47 -13.58 7.44
N TYR A 197 -12.49 -14.42 7.77
CA TYR A 197 -12.74 -15.61 8.59
C TYR A 197 -11.56 -15.87 9.53
N GLY A 198 -11.89 -16.33 10.73
CA GLY A 198 -10.94 -16.70 11.77
C GLY A 198 -10.81 -18.21 11.89
N PHE A 199 -9.59 -18.67 12.14
CA PHE A 199 -9.27 -20.07 12.42
C PHE A 199 -8.10 -20.14 13.40
N ARG A 200 -7.88 -21.32 13.98
CA ARG A 200 -6.67 -21.59 14.76
C ARG A 200 -5.63 -22.20 13.83
N ALA A 201 -4.54 -21.50 13.58
CA ALA A 201 -3.47 -21.99 12.74
C ALA A 201 -2.82 -23.24 13.35
N ASN A 202 -2.67 -24.30 12.55
CA ASN A 202 -1.90 -25.47 12.93
C ASN A 202 -0.39 -25.18 12.81
N SER A 203 0.47 -26.12 13.25
CA SER A 203 1.92 -25.92 13.25
C SER A 203 2.51 -25.60 11.87
N THR A 204 1.96 -26.20 10.80
CA THR A 204 2.40 -25.91 9.43
C THR A 204 2.04 -24.48 9.04
N GLN A 205 0.79 -24.07 9.28
CA GLN A 205 0.33 -22.71 8.99
C GLN A 205 1.06 -21.66 9.82
N VAL A 206 1.38 -21.95 11.08
CA VAL A 206 2.22 -21.08 11.91
C VAL A 206 3.61 -20.92 11.30
N GLY A 207 4.23 -22.02 10.83
CA GLY A 207 5.52 -21.94 10.14
C GLY A 207 5.48 -21.08 8.87
N VAL A 208 4.40 -21.16 8.09
CA VAL A 208 4.17 -20.29 6.92
C VAL A 208 4.04 -18.83 7.34
N ILE A 209 3.21 -18.54 8.35
CA ILE A 209 3.02 -17.19 8.87
C ILE A 209 4.33 -16.60 9.39
N ASP A 210 5.13 -17.36 10.13
CA ASP A 210 6.44 -16.93 10.61
C ASP A 210 7.42 -16.69 9.46
N GLY A 211 7.36 -17.50 8.39
CA GLY A 211 8.06 -17.26 7.13
C GLY A 211 7.71 -15.89 6.53
N ILE A 212 6.42 -15.57 6.44
CA ILE A 212 5.92 -14.29 5.93
C ILE A 212 6.41 -13.13 6.81
N ILE A 213 6.34 -13.28 8.14
CA ILE A 213 6.81 -12.27 9.09
C ILE A 213 8.31 -12.01 8.93
N SER A 214 9.11 -13.07 8.77
CA SER A 214 10.57 -12.98 8.65
C SER A 214 11.02 -12.42 7.30
N GLY A 215 10.26 -12.66 6.22
CA GLY A 215 10.55 -12.12 4.89
C GLY A 215 10.02 -10.70 4.62
N GLY A 216 9.01 -10.24 5.39
CA GLY A 216 8.34 -8.96 5.13
C GLY A 216 9.00 -7.73 5.77
N LEU A 217 8.50 -6.55 5.40
CA LEU A 217 8.93 -5.28 6.01
C LEU A 217 8.24 -5.11 7.37
N ARG A 218 9.00 -5.29 8.46
CA ARG A 218 8.48 -5.28 9.83
C ARG A 218 8.57 -3.90 10.47
N ILE A 219 7.42 -3.34 10.87
CA ILE A 219 7.30 -2.01 11.45
C ILE A 219 6.60 -2.10 12.82
N GLY A 220 7.14 -1.39 13.81
CA GLY A 220 6.62 -1.37 15.18
C GLY A 220 7.36 -2.32 16.11
N ASN A 221 6.67 -2.79 17.15
CA ASN A 221 7.26 -3.62 18.18
C ASN A 221 7.37 -5.10 17.74
N PRO A 222 8.58 -5.66 17.54
CA PRO A 222 8.73 -7.06 17.13
C PRO A 222 8.21 -8.07 18.16
N GLY A 223 8.09 -7.68 19.43
CA GLY A 223 7.55 -8.49 20.52
C GLY A 223 6.02 -8.39 20.69
N ALA A 224 5.30 -7.66 19.84
CA ALA A 224 3.85 -7.63 19.92
C ALA A 224 3.25 -9.03 19.67
N ASN A 225 2.25 -9.40 20.47
CA ASN A 225 1.53 -10.66 20.31
C ASN A 225 0.66 -10.65 19.05
N ILE A 226 0.09 -9.48 18.72
CA ILE A 226 -0.68 -9.29 17.51
C ILE A 226 0.25 -8.86 16.39
N VAL A 227 0.22 -9.63 15.31
CA VAL A 227 0.86 -9.31 14.04
C VAL A 227 -0.23 -9.05 13.02
N VAL A 228 -0.16 -7.91 12.35
CA VAL A 228 -0.99 -7.60 11.19
C VAL A 228 -0.08 -7.65 9.98
N ILE A 229 -0.26 -8.67 9.14
CA ILE A 229 0.42 -8.78 7.87
C ILE A 229 -0.51 -8.21 6.82
N GLU A 230 -0.05 -7.23 6.05
CA GLU A 230 -0.78 -6.70 4.91
C GLU A 230 -0.03 -7.02 3.62
N TYR A 231 -0.72 -7.76 2.75
CA TYR A 231 -0.40 -7.86 1.35
C TYR A 231 -1.03 -6.67 0.65
N LEU A 232 -0.19 -5.70 0.30
CA LEU A 232 -0.60 -4.46 -0.33
C LEU A 232 0.02 -4.28 -1.70
N ASP A 233 -0.56 -3.31 -2.40
CA ASP A 233 -0.05 -2.76 -3.63
C ASP A 233 -0.05 -1.23 -3.51
N PRO A 234 1.08 -0.54 -3.71
CA PRO A 234 1.13 0.93 -3.75
C PRO A 234 0.08 1.56 -4.68
N GLU A 235 -0.27 0.86 -5.76
CA GLU A 235 -1.20 1.34 -6.78
C GLU A 235 -2.63 0.81 -6.58
N CYS A 236 -2.94 0.13 -5.49
CA CYS A 236 -4.28 -0.44 -5.31
C CYS A 236 -5.28 0.63 -4.83
N PRO A 237 -6.39 0.87 -5.56
CA PRO A 237 -7.37 1.88 -5.17
C PRO A 237 -8.04 1.60 -3.82
N ALA A 238 -8.34 0.33 -3.54
CA ALA A 238 -8.90 -0.08 -2.26
C ALA A 238 -7.90 0.14 -1.10
N CYS A 239 -6.60 -0.01 -1.37
CA CYS A 239 -5.55 0.19 -0.38
C CYS A 239 -5.40 1.67 -0.05
N ALA A 240 -5.49 2.54 -1.08
CA ALA A 240 -5.56 3.98 -0.88
C ALA A 240 -6.78 4.39 -0.04
N LEU A 241 -7.95 3.83 -0.34
CA LEU A 241 -9.16 4.06 0.45
C LEU A 241 -8.99 3.61 1.91
N PHE A 242 -8.47 2.39 2.12
CA PHE A 242 -8.19 1.88 3.45
C PHE A 242 -7.24 2.81 4.22
N GLN A 243 -6.16 3.28 3.59
CA GLN A 243 -5.19 4.14 4.24
C GLN A 243 -5.80 5.48 4.67
N VAL A 244 -6.63 6.09 3.81
CA VAL A 244 -7.29 7.36 4.13
C VAL A 244 -8.33 7.22 5.24
N GLU A 245 -9.13 6.15 5.22
CA GLU A 245 -10.19 5.96 6.21
C GLU A 245 -9.68 5.41 7.55
N TYR A 246 -8.73 4.49 7.51
CA TYR A 246 -8.37 3.63 8.64
C TYR A 246 -6.88 3.62 8.98
N GLY A 247 -6.03 4.14 8.09
CA GLY A 247 -4.57 4.10 8.23
C GLY A 247 -4.08 4.69 9.55
N SER A 248 -4.62 5.84 9.95
CA SER A 248 -4.25 6.50 11.23
C SER A 248 -4.52 5.64 12.47
N ALA A 249 -5.58 4.83 12.45
CA ALA A 249 -5.91 3.94 13.56
C ALA A 249 -4.92 2.77 13.63
N LEU A 250 -4.57 2.17 12.48
CA LEU A 250 -3.56 1.11 12.41
C LEU A 250 -2.17 1.66 12.80
N ASP A 251 -1.78 2.80 12.26
CA ASP A 251 -0.51 3.48 12.59
C ASP A 251 -0.39 3.72 14.10
N SER A 252 -1.46 4.20 14.75
CA SER A 252 -1.47 4.40 16.20
C SER A 252 -1.20 3.10 16.98
N MET A 253 -1.78 1.98 16.53
CA MET A 253 -1.54 0.65 17.13
C MET A 253 -0.10 0.15 16.92
N VAL A 254 0.51 0.50 15.78
CA VAL A 254 1.91 0.20 15.49
C VAL A 254 2.85 1.04 16.36
N ILE A 255 2.60 2.35 16.42
CA ILE A 255 3.41 3.32 17.19
C ILE A 255 3.36 3.03 18.69
N ASN A 256 2.18 2.68 19.22
CA ASN A 256 2.04 2.34 20.64
C ASN A 256 2.51 0.92 20.99
N GLY A 257 2.98 0.15 20.00
CA GLY A 257 3.57 -1.18 20.19
C GLY A 257 2.57 -2.31 20.43
N SER A 258 1.26 -2.06 20.26
CA SER A 258 0.22 -3.09 20.41
C SER A 258 0.12 -4.03 19.21
N VAL A 259 0.65 -3.63 18.05
CA VAL A 259 0.70 -4.41 16.80
C VAL A 259 2.11 -4.38 16.22
N LEU A 260 2.58 -5.53 15.75
CA LEU A 260 3.65 -5.62 14.76
C LEU A 260 3.00 -5.59 13.37
N TYR A 261 3.31 -4.57 12.58
CA TYR A 261 2.81 -4.48 11.22
C TYR A 261 3.85 -5.01 10.24
N VAL A 262 3.45 -5.92 9.35
CA VAL A 262 4.31 -6.57 8.38
C VAL A 262 3.75 -6.32 6.99
N ILE A 263 4.54 -5.68 6.13
CA ILE A 263 4.13 -5.39 4.76
C ILE A 263 4.71 -6.45 3.82
N GLN A 264 3.86 -6.91 2.92
CA GLN A 264 4.18 -7.79 1.80
C GLN A 264 3.63 -7.21 0.49
N TYR A 265 4.29 -7.57 -0.62
CA TYR A 265 3.87 -7.12 -1.93
C TYR A 265 2.86 -8.06 -2.57
N PHE A 266 1.75 -7.51 -3.05
CA PHE A 266 0.79 -8.18 -3.89
C PHE A 266 0.44 -7.27 -5.08
N PRO A 267 1.15 -7.38 -6.21
CA PRO A 267 1.04 -6.44 -7.35
C PRO A 267 -0.24 -6.64 -8.17
N THR A 268 -1.41 -6.31 -7.61
CA THR A 268 -2.68 -6.40 -8.34
C THR A 268 -2.75 -5.41 -9.51
N HIS A 269 -2.07 -4.26 -9.42
CA HIS A 269 -1.97 -3.28 -10.51
C HIS A 269 -1.26 -3.81 -11.74
N ALA A 270 -0.35 -4.76 -11.55
CA ALA A 270 0.47 -5.27 -12.64
C ALA A 270 -0.37 -6.00 -13.70
N LEU A 271 -1.49 -6.59 -13.27
CA LEU A 271 -2.47 -7.20 -14.18
C LEU A 271 -3.30 -6.15 -14.92
N ILE A 272 -3.48 -4.96 -14.35
CA ILE A 272 -4.25 -3.87 -14.98
C ILE A 272 -3.36 -3.12 -15.99
N TYR A 273 -2.25 -2.54 -15.52
CA TYR A 273 -1.36 -1.73 -16.35
C TYR A 273 -0.50 -2.57 -17.29
N GLY A 274 0.05 -3.68 -16.80
CA GLY A 274 0.92 -4.55 -17.57
C GLY A 274 0.16 -5.20 -18.74
N CYS A 275 -1.05 -5.68 -18.52
CA CYS A 275 -1.86 -6.27 -19.59
C CYS A 275 -2.43 -5.23 -20.58
N SER A 276 -2.50 -3.96 -20.18
CA SER A 276 -2.86 -2.85 -21.07
C SER A 276 -1.64 -2.28 -21.84
N SER A 277 -0.42 -2.72 -21.52
CA SER A 277 0.80 -2.24 -22.16
C SER A 277 1.21 -3.14 -23.33
N PRO A 278 1.45 -2.57 -24.53
CA PRO A 278 1.94 -3.34 -25.68
C PRO A 278 3.36 -3.87 -25.48
N THR A 279 4.13 -3.29 -24.56
CA THR A 279 5.50 -3.71 -24.22
C THR A 279 5.50 -4.81 -23.16
N ILE A 280 4.69 -4.64 -22.10
CA ILE A 280 4.71 -5.51 -20.92
C ILE A 280 3.80 -6.74 -21.09
N ALA A 281 2.64 -6.60 -21.74
CA ALA A 281 1.68 -7.70 -21.88
C ALA A 281 2.28 -8.98 -22.49
N PRO A 282 3.11 -8.92 -23.55
CA PRO A 282 3.76 -10.12 -24.09
C PRO A 282 4.68 -10.83 -23.09
N MET A 283 5.23 -10.11 -22.11
CA MET A 283 6.16 -10.63 -21.10
C MET A 283 5.42 -11.26 -19.92
N LEU A 284 4.24 -10.73 -19.57
CA LEU A 284 3.34 -11.30 -18.57
C LEU A 284 2.64 -12.58 -19.06
N GLY A 285 2.62 -12.84 -20.36
CA GLY A 285 2.18 -14.12 -20.93
C GLY A 285 0.77 -14.51 -20.48
N PRO A 286 0.58 -15.67 -19.82
CA PRO A 286 -0.76 -16.19 -19.51
C PRO A 286 -1.55 -15.35 -18.50
N TYR A 287 -0.92 -14.40 -17.81
CA TYR A 287 -1.63 -13.51 -16.87
C TYR A 287 -2.44 -12.40 -17.56
N CYS A 288 -2.26 -12.21 -18.86
CA CYS A 288 -2.94 -11.18 -19.66
C CYS A 288 -3.90 -11.73 -20.73
N GLY A 289 -4.25 -13.02 -20.63
CA GLY A 289 -5.14 -13.73 -21.55
C GLY A 289 -6.53 -13.99 -20.98
#